data_AF-L7F3E6-F1
#
_entry.id   AF-L7F3E6-F1
#
_cell.length_a   1.000
_cell.length_b   1.000
_cell.length_c   1.000
_cell.angle_alpha   90.00
_cell.angle_beta   90.00
_cell.angle_gamma   90.00
#
_symmetry.space_group_name_H-M   'P 1'
#
loop_
_entity.id
_entity.type
_entity.pdbx_description
1 polymer ?
#
loop_
_entity_poly.entity_id
_entity_poly.type
_entity_poly.pdbx_seq_one_letter_code
_entity_poly.pdbx_strand_id
1 'polypeptide(L)'
;MAAPDVLGCDLVSDLPDARIPRGPPGTCGRVQNMSTTPDGRPIPPANADERAMLSAWLDFHRATLALKCQGLDDHQLRLASAAPSEMTLLGLVQHLAEVERNWFQRVFAGQDVPAVYEEGKGDGFTLVPGRGLDEALAVWRAEVARGRELVAAARSLDETGQLSEADAALAGIQGLSLRWIMVHMIEEYARHNGHADLLRELVDGATGA
;
A
#
# COMPACT_ATOMS: atom_id res chain seq x y z
N MET A 1 -46.82 -0.57 -49.80
CA MET A 1 -46.24 -0.66 -48.44
C MET A 1 -44.94 0.13 -48.49
N ALA A 2 -44.98 1.36 -47.99
CA ALA A 2 -43.90 2.33 -48.13
C ALA A 2 -42.75 2.01 -47.15
N ALA A 3 -41.52 2.09 -47.64
CA ALA A 3 -40.30 2.05 -46.83
C ALA A 3 -39.97 3.48 -46.34
N PRO A 4 -39.40 3.66 -45.15
CA PRO A 4 -39.12 5.00 -44.62
C PRO A 4 -37.84 5.61 -45.21
N ASP A 5 -37.91 6.93 -45.41
CA ASP A 5 -36.85 7.84 -45.84
C ASP A 5 -35.61 7.81 -44.94
N VAL A 6 -34.43 7.80 -45.57
CA VAL A 6 -33.14 8.13 -44.95
C VAL A 6 -32.68 9.48 -45.49
N LEU A 7 -32.96 10.54 -44.73
CA LEU A 7 -32.20 11.80 -44.73
C LEU A 7 -31.03 11.56 -43.75
N GLY A 8 -29.74 11.67 -44.08
CA GLY A 8 -29.08 12.68 -44.91
C GLY A 8 -28.62 13.83 -44.00
N CYS A 9 -27.36 13.79 -43.52
CA CYS A 9 -26.54 14.98 -43.23
C CYS A 9 -25.12 14.58 -42.77
N ASP A 10 -24.18 14.65 -43.71
CA ASP A 10 -22.76 14.86 -43.46
C ASP A 10 -22.55 16.27 -42.89
N LEU A 11 -22.08 16.40 -41.64
CA LEU A 11 -21.58 17.66 -41.10
C LEU A 11 -20.45 17.39 -40.09
N VAL A 12 -19.25 17.10 -40.61
CA VAL A 12 -17.99 17.30 -39.86
C VAL A 12 -16.97 17.94 -40.79
N SER A 13 -17.03 19.27 -40.93
CA SER A 13 -15.92 20.11 -41.33
C SER A 13 -16.35 21.56 -41.29
N ASP A 14 -16.08 22.25 -40.17
CA ASP A 14 -15.73 23.68 -40.11
C ASP A 14 -15.68 24.15 -38.64
N LEU A 15 -14.49 24.10 -38.05
CA LEU A 15 -14.16 24.87 -36.85
C LEU A 15 -12.95 25.75 -37.18
N PRO A 16 -13.01 27.08 -36.92
CA PRO A 16 -11.92 27.99 -37.23
C PRO A 16 -10.74 27.84 -36.26
N ASP A 17 -9.52 27.97 -36.81
CA ASP A 17 -8.23 27.92 -36.12
C ASP A 17 -8.07 29.11 -35.15
N ALA A 18 -8.46 28.92 -33.88
CA ALA A 18 -8.27 29.88 -32.82
C ALA A 18 -6.82 29.79 -32.28
N ARG A 19 -5.93 30.62 -32.82
CA ARG A 19 -4.57 30.80 -32.30
C ARG A 19 -4.62 31.40 -30.89
N ILE A 20 -4.23 30.60 -29.90
CA ILE A 20 -4.01 31.07 -28.52
C ILE A 20 -2.74 31.95 -28.49
N PRO A 21 -2.81 33.21 -28.02
CA PRO A 21 -1.63 34.06 -27.90
C PRO A 21 -0.69 33.53 -26.81
N ARG A 22 0.58 33.31 -27.16
CA ARG A 22 1.63 32.94 -26.19
C ARG A 22 2.00 34.17 -25.36
N GLY A 23 1.69 34.14 -24.06
CA GLY A 23 2.21 35.10 -23.08
C GLY A 23 3.75 35.00 -22.95
N PRO A 24 4.40 36.02 -22.36
CA PRO A 24 5.85 36.02 -22.18
C PRO A 24 6.26 34.83 -21.30
N PRO A 25 7.49 34.29 -21.48
CA PRO A 25 7.97 33.20 -20.64
C PRO A 25 8.03 33.68 -19.18
N GLY A 26 7.04 33.28 -18.39
CA GLY A 26 7.09 33.38 -16.95
C GLY A 26 8.31 32.61 -16.48
N THR A 27 9.08 33.22 -15.59
CA THR A 27 10.16 32.54 -14.87
C THR A 27 9.58 31.26 -14.27
N CYS A 28 10.01 30.11 -14.81
CA CYS A 28 9.74 28.81 -14.22
C CYS A 28 10.37 28.85 -12.84
N GLY A 29 9.56 29.16 -11.83
CA GLY A 29 9.96 29.04 -10.45
C GLY A 29 10.45 27.62 -10.26
N ARG A 30 11.69 27.48 -9.80
CA ARG A 30 12.25 26.19 -9.38
C ARG A 30 11.23 25.57 -8.42
N VAL A 31 10.46 24.60 -8.90
CA VAL A 31 9.58 23.80 -8.05
C VAL A 31 10.51 23.19 -7.02
N GLN A 32 10.34 23.57 -5.75
CA GLN A 32 11.10 22.92 -4.71
C GLN A 32 10.75 21.44 -4.79
N ASN A 33 11.77 20.57 -4.89
CA ASN A 33 11.59 19.14 -4.77
C ASN A 33 11.06 18.86 -3.35
N MET A 34 9.74 18.90 -3.16
CA MET A 34 9.11 18.40 -1.96
C MET A 34 9.44 16.91 -1.88
N SER A 35 10.23 16.52 -0.88
CA SER A 35 10.53 15.11 -0.59
C SER A 35 9.36 14.42 0.13
N THR A 36 8.39 15.20 0.61
CA THR A 36 7.23 14.73 1.37
C THR A 36 5.95 15.44 0.94
N THR A 37 4.83 14.75 1.05
CA THR A 37 3.48 15.30 0.93
C THR A 37 3.20 16.29 2.07
N PRO A 38 2.14 17.13 1.98
CA PRO A 38 1.75 18.04 3.07
C PRO A 38 1.47 17.34 4.41
N ASP A 39 1.05 16.08 4.38
CA ASP A 39 0.83 15.23 5.56
C ASP A 39 2.07 14.43 6.02
N GLY A 40 3.24 14.70 5.42
CA GLY A 40 4.53 14.20 5.87
C GLY A 40 4.94 12.82 5.31
N ARG A 41 4.15 12.19 4.45
CA ARG A 41 4.53 10.93 3.78
C ARG A 41 5.64 11.16 2.75
N PRO A 42 6.59 10.22 2.55
CA PRO A 42 7.62 10.36 1.54
C PRO A 42 7.02 10.29 0.13
N ILE A 43 7.42 11.19 -0.76
CA ILE A 43 6.97 11.16 -2.16
C ILE A 43 7.84 10.17 -2.95
N PRO A 44 7.26 9.15 -3.60
CA PRO A 44 8.01 8.27 -4.48
C PRO A 44 8.68 9.06 -5.62
N PRO A 45 9.96 8.78 -5.95
CA PRO A 45 10.66 9.51 -6.98
C PRO A 45 10.04 9.24 -8.36
N ALA A 46 9.82 10.30 -9.14
CA ALA A 46 9.24 10.18 -10.49
C ALA A 46 10.13 9.40 -11.47
N ASN A 47 11.45 9.42 -11.26
CA ASN A 47 12.43 8.69 -12.06
C ASN A 47 13.47 8.07 -11.12
N ALA A 48 13.49 6.74 -11.04
CA ALA A 48 14.44 5.95 -10.27
C ALA A 48 14.61 4.57 -10.93
N ASP A 49 15.65 3.83 -10.55
CA ASP A 49 15.72 2.41 -10.91
C ASP A 49 14.58 1.60 -10.26
N GLU A 50 14.34 0.41 -10.77
CA GLU A 50 13.21 -0.44 -10.36
C GLU A 50 13.20 -0.72 -8.85
N ARG A 51 14.35 -1.03 -8.25
CA ARG A 51 14.45 -1.36 -6.82
C ARG A 51 14.14 -0.14 -5.96
N ALA A 52 14.74 1.00 -6.30
CA ALA A 52 14.50 2.25 -5.61
C ALA A 52 13.04 2.68 -5.72
N MET A 53 12.42 2.50 -6.89
CA MET A 53 11.02 2.83 -7.13
C MET A 53 10.06 1.95 -6.31
N LEU A 54 10.23 0.63 -6.35
CA LEU A 54 9.42 -0.31 -5.57
C LEU A 54 9.54 -0.03 -4.06
N SER A 55 10.76 0.22 -3.58
CA SER A 55 11.01 0.51 -2.16
C SER A 55 10.34 1.82 -1.73
N ALA A 56 10.42 2.85 -2.57
CA ALA A 56 9.83 4.15 -2.26
C ALA A 56 8.28 4.12 -2.27
N TRP A 57 7.66 3.39 -3.20
CA TRP A 57 6.22 3.18 -3.21
C TRP A 57 5.73 2.40 -1.98
N LEU A 58 6.45 1.34 -1.61
CA LEU A 58 6.14 0.59 -0.40
C LEU A 58 6.27 1.47 0.86
N ASP A 59 7.30 2.31 0.92
CA ASP A 59 7.50 3.25 2.03
C ASP A 59 6.41 4.34 2.10
N PHE A 60 5.91 4.83 0.97
CA PHE A 60 4.75 5.73 0.93
C PHE A 60 3.50 5.09 1.54
N HIS A 61 3.23 3.83 1.19
CA HIS A 61 2.07 3.13 1.73
C HIS A 61 2.23 2.74 3.21
N ARG A 62 3.44 2.38 3.65
CA ARG A 62 3.77 2.20 5.08
C ARG A 62 3.51 3.49 5.87
N ALA A 63 3.97 4.63 5.35
CA ALA A 63 3.72 5.93 5.98
C ALA A 63 2.22 6.27 6.03
N THR A 64 1.46 5.87 5.00
CA THR A 64 0.00 6.04 4.97
C THR A 64 -0.69 5.28 6.10
N LEU A 65 -0.34 4.01 6.34
CA LEU A 65 -0.89 3.24 7.46
C LEU A 65 -0.62 3.92 8.81
N ALA A 66 0.62 4.35 9.02
CA ALA A 66 1.01 5.04 10.25
C ALA A 66 0.21 6.33 10.45
N LEU A 67 0.02 7.12 9.38
CA LEU A 67 -0.78 8.34 9.38
C LEU A 67 -2.24 8.06 9.76
N LYS A 68 -2.84 6.98 9.25
CA LYS A 68 -4.23 6.61 9.55
C LYS A 68 -4.50 6.30 11.02
N CYS A 69 -3.46 6.00 11.79
CA CYS A 69 -3.57 5.74 13.23
C CYS A 69 -3.33 7.00 14.09
N GLN A 70 -2.86 8.11 13.52
CA GLN A 70 -2.47 9.29 14.31
C GLN A 70 -3.67 10.01 14.90
N GLY A 71 -3.52 10.49 16.14
CA GLY A 71 -4.50 11.31 16.83
C GLY A 71 -5.74 10.56 17.34
N LEU A 72 -5.77 9.23 17.25
CA LEU A 72 -6.84 8.39 17.79
C LEU A 72 -6.51 7.91 19.19
N ASP A 73 -7.54 7.75 20.02
CA ASP A 73 -7.43 7.05 21.29
C ASP A 73 -7.54 5.51 21.13
N ASP A 74 -7.23 4.78 22.19
CA ASP A 74 -7.23 3.30 22.18
C ASP A 74 -8.62 2.71 21.88
N HIS A 75 -9.70 3.36 22.32
CA HIS A 75 -11.06 2.89 22.02
C HIS A 75 -11.37 3.02 20.53
N GLN A 76 -11.06 4.16 19.93
CA GLN A 76 -11.23 4.42 18.50
C GLN A 76 -10.43 3.43 17.64
N LEU A 77 -9.20 3.12 18.03
CA LEU A 77 -8.33 2.18 17.29
C LEU A 77 -8.81 0.73 17.33
N ARG A 78 -9.56 0.36 18.37
CA ARG A 78 -10.16 -0.98 18.56
C ARG A 78 -11.59 -1.07 18.05
N LEU A 79 -12.17 0.02 17.56
CA LEU A 79 -13.54 0.02 17.08
C LEU A 79 -13.63 -0.69 15.73
N ALA A 80 -14.45 -1.73 15.65
CA ALA A 80 -14.87 -2.33 14.38
C ALA A 80 -15.97 -1.45 13.77
N SER A 81 -15.56 -0.37 13.11
CA SER A 81 -16.47 0.70 12.68
C SER A 81 -17.29 0.37 11.43
N ALA A 82 -16.87 -0.61 10.62
CA ALA A 82 -17.50 -0.97 9.34
C ALA A 82 -18.25 -2.32 9.39
N ALA A 83 -19.38 -2.36 10.11
CA ALA A 83 -20.20 -3.57 10.19
C ALA A 83 -20.61 -4.09 8.79
N PRO A 84 -20.64 -5.42 8.55
CA PRO A 84 -20.43 -6.51 9.51
C PRO A 84 -18.96 -6.92 9.71
N SER A 85 -17.99 -6.15 9.17
CA SER A 85 -16.57 -6.46 9.34
C SER A 85 -16.14 -6.25 10.80
N GLU A 86 -15.33 -7.17 11.31
CA GLU A 86 -14.68 -7.05 12.63
C GLU A 86 -13.30 -6.37 12.54
N MET A 87 -12.94 -5.86 11.36
CA MET A 87 -11.64 -5.22 11.13
C MET A 87 -11.51 -3.91 11.90
N THR A 88 -10.35 -3.69 12.50
CA THR A 88 -10.02 -2.49 13.28
C THR A 88 -8.71 -1.89 12.79
N LEU A 89 -8.48 -0.59 13.06
CA LEU A 89 -7.21 0.06 12.70
C LEU A 89 -6.03 -0.56 13.45
N LEU A 90 -6.19 -0.91 14.72
CA LEU A 90 -5.16 -1.62 15.47
C LEU A 90 -4.88 -3.01 14.88
N GLY A 91 -5.92 -3.74 14.46
CA GLY A 91 -5.80 -5.04 13.80
C GLY A 91 -5.08 -4.94 12.46
N LEU A 92 -5.27 -3.86 11.70
CA LEU A 92 -4.51 -3.62 10.46
C LEU A 92 -3.00 -3.48 10.71
N VAL A 93 -2.60 -2.77 11.77
CA VAL A 93 -1.18 -2.62 12.13
C VAL A 93 -0.58 -3.98 12.53
N GLN A 94 -1.30 -4.77 13.31
CA GLN A 94 -0.86 -6.11 13.73
C GLN A 94 -0.76 -7.05 12.51
N HIS A 95 -1.77 -7.06 11.66
CA HIS A 95 -1.77 -7.83 10.41
C HIS A 95 -0.57 -7.48 9.53
N LEU A 96 -0.34 -6.19 9.27
CA LEU A 96 0.75 -5.78 8.39
C LEU A 96 2.14 -6.04 9.00
N ALA A 97 2.28 -6.15 10.33
CA ALA A 97 3.51 -6.66 10.94
C ALA A 97 3.75 -8.14 10.59
N GLU A 98 2.71 -8.98 10.68
CA GLU A 98 2.80 -10.40 10.30
C GLU A 98 3.09 -10.56 8.80
N VAL A 99 2.43 -9.77 7.95
CA VAL A 99 2.66 -9.77 6.49
C VAL A 99 4.11 -9.43 6.15
N GLU A 100 4.68 -8.39 6.78
CA GLU A 100 6.10 -8.03 6.61
C GLU A 100 7.04 -9.17 7.00
N ARG A 101 6.82 -9.79 8.17
CA ARG A 101 7.63 -10.93 8.64
C ARG A 101 7.51 -12.10 7.68
N ASN A 102 6.29 -12.48 7.31
CA ASN A 102 6.04 -13.63 6.48
C ASN A 102 6.73 -13.50 5.13
N TRP A 103 6.49 -12.40 4.40
CA TRP A 103 6.98 -12.28 3.03
C TRP A 103 8.48 -12.04 2.93
N PHE A 104 9.05 -11.19 3.79
CA PHE A 104 10.48 -10.91 3.71
C PHE A 104 11.33 -11.95 4.45
N GLN A 105 10.95 -12.38 5.65
CA GLN A 105 11.79 -13.28 6.44
C GLN A 105 11.51 -14.74 6.12
N ARG A 106 10.26 -15.19 6.16
CA ARG A 106 9.95 -16.61 5.94
C ARG A 106 10.03 -16.99 4.47
N VAL A 107 9.34 -16.26 3.59
CA VAL A 107 9.27 -16.59 2.16
C VAL A 107 10.56 -16.20 1.44
N PHE A 108 10.93 -14.91 1.46
CA PHE A 108 12.10 -14.46 0.71
C PHE A 108 13.42 -14.98 1.29
N ALA A 109 13.65 -14.79 2.60
CA ALA A 109 14.91 -15.18 3.23
C ALA A 109 14.95 -16.63 3.74
N GLY A 110 13.85 -17.39 3.67
CA GLY A 110 13.79 -18.78 4.11
C GLY A 110 14.01 -18.97 5.61
N GLN A 111 13.77 -17.94 6.43
CA GLN A 111 14.04 -17.97 7.87
C GLN A 111 12.90 -18.65 8.61
N ASP A 112 13.25 -19.57 9.51
CA ASP A 112 12.32 -20.16 10.47
C ASP A 112 12.15 -19.22 11.68
N VAL A 113 11.20 -18.29 11.56
CA VAL A 113 10.84 -17.32 12.60
C VAL A 113 9.36 -17.48 12.99
N PRO A 114 9.02 -17.39 14.28
CA PRO A 114 7.64 -17.59 14.74
C PRO A 114 6.71 -16.47 14.25
N ALA A 115 5.41 -16.69 14.40
CA ALA A 115 4.39 -15.64 14.25
C ALA A 115 4.76 -14.40 15.09
N VAL A 116 4.46 -13.21 14.56
CA VAL A 116 4.54 -11.96 15.32
C VAL A 116 3.54 -12.02 16.48
N TYR A 117 2.34 -12.54 16.21
CA TYR A 117 1.27 -12.71 17.18
C TYR A 117 0.82 -14.16 17.19
N GLU A 118 0.90 -14.81 18.35
CA GLU A 118 0.54 -16.23 18.52
C GLU A 118 -0.97 -16.46 18.67
N GLU A 119 -1.75 -15.41 18.95
CA GLU A 119 -3.19 -15.49 19.17
C GLU A 119 -3.99 -15.43 17.85
N GLY A 120 -5.13 -16.13 17.81
CA GLY A 120 -6.05 -16.11 16.66
C GLY A 120 -5.68 -17.08 15.53
N LYS A 121 -5.96 -16.69 14.28
CA LYS A 121 -5.67 -17.50 13.09
C LYS A 121 -4.22 -17.36 12.58
N GLY A 122 -3.37 -16.63 13.31
CA GLY A 122 -2.03 -16.28 12.86
C GLY A 122 -1.99 -15.28 11.71
N ASP A 123 -3.12 -14.64 11.38
CA ASP A 123 -3.23 -13.61 10.35
C ASP A 123 -2.96 -12.19 10.90
N GLY A 124 -2.78 -12.04 12.20
CA GLY A 124 -2.52 -10.75 12.86
C GLY A 124 -3.73 -9.80 12.93
N PHE A 125 -4.93 -10.19 12.49
CA PHE A 125 -6.13 -9.34 12.67
C PHE A 125 -6.71 -9.46 14.08
N THR A 126 -6.50 -10.61 14.74
CA THR A 126 -7.00 -10.85 16.09
C THR A 126 -6.21 -10.00 17.08
N LEU A 127 -6.91 -9.07 17.74
CA LEU A 127 -6.27 -8.17 18.70
C LEU A 127 -5.73 -8.94 19.90
N VAL A 128 -4.43 -8.81 20.15
CA VAL A 128 -3.82 -9.28 21.40
C VAL A 128 -4.29 -8.41 22.57
N PRO A 129 -4.95 -8.99 23.60
CA PRO A 129 -5.40 -8.24 24.78
C PRO A 129 -4.24 -7.52 25.47
N GLY A 130 -4.47 -6.26 25.86
CA GLY A 130 -3.50 -5.46 26.62
C GLY A 130 -2.39 -4.81 25.80
N ARG A 131 -2.21 -5.15 24.52
CA ARG A 131 -1.26 -4.45 23.63
C ARG A 131 -1.92 -3.24 22.96
N GLY A 132 -1.34 -2.06 23.18
CA GLY A 132 -1.80 -0.79 22.60
C GLY A 132 -1.11 -0.46 21.26
N LEU A 133 -1.48 0.68 20.67
CA LEU A 133 -0.95 1.12 19.37
C LEU A 133 0.56 1.31 19.35
N ASP A 134 1.15 1.92 20.38
CA ASP A 134 2.59 2.21 20.41
C ASP A 134 3.42 0.93 20.29
N GLU A 135 2.99 -0.12 20.99
CA GLU A 135 3.62 -1.42 20.93
C GLU A 135 3.41 -2.08 19.56
N ALA A 136 2.18 -2.06 19.04
CA ALA A 136 1.88 -2.62 17.71
C ALA A 136 2.71 -1.93 16.61
N LEU A 137 2.81 -0.59 16.65
CA LEU A 137 3.64 0.18 15.73
C LEU A 137 5.14 -0.08 15.94
N ALA A 138 5.60 -0.31 17.17
CA ALA A 138 7.00 -0.64 17.43
C ALA A 138 7.37 -2.00 16.83
N VAL A 139 6.51 -3.01 17.01
CA VAL A 139 6.67 -4.33 16.39
C VAL A 139 6.64 -4.22 14.88
N TRP A 140 5.62 -3.56 14.32
CA TRP A 140 5.50 -3.34 12.88
C TRP A 140 6.73 -2.65 12.28
N ARG A 141 7.23 -1.57 12.93
CA ARG A 141 8.46 -0.89 12.48
C ARG A 141 9.69 -1.78 12.51
N ALA A 142 9.80 -2.70 13.47
CA ALA A 142 10.90 -3.66 13.54
C ALA A 142 10.85 -4.62 12.34
N GLU A 143 9.67 -5.14 12.00
CA GLU A 143 9.49 -6.02 10.83
C GLU A 143 9.75 -5.27 9.51
N VAL A 144 9.30 -4.01 9.39
CA VAL A 144 9.61 -3.14 8.24
C VAL A 144 11.13 -2.93 8.10
N ALA A 145 11.82 -2.63 9.21
CA ALA A 145 13.27 -2.44 9.20
C ALA A 145 13.98 -3.72 8.74
N ARG A 146 13.55 -4.88 9.25
CA ARG A 146 14.09 -6.17 8.86
C ARG A 146 13.86 -6.49 7.37
N GLY A 147 12.67 -6.20 6.86
CA GLY A 147 12.37 -6.33 5.43
C GLY A 147 13.28 -5.45 4.56
N ARG A 148 13.51 -4.19 4.96
CA ARG A 148 14.43 -3.29 4.26
C ARG A 148 15.86 -3.81 4.22
N GLU A 149 16.37 -4.37 5.31
CA GLU A 149 17.70 -5.00 5.35
C GLU A 149 17.82 -6.14 4.34
N LEU A 150 16.80 -7.01 4.28
CA LEU A 150 16.78 -8.16 3.37
C LEU A 150 16.69 -7.73 1.90
N VAL A 151 15.85 -6.73 1.59
CA VAL A 151 15.76 -6.13 0.25
C VAL A 151 17.09 -5.50 -0.16
N ALA A 152 17.77 -4.80 0.75
CA ALA A 152 19.06 -4.17 0.47
C ALA A 152 20.19 -5.19 0.28
N ALA A 153 20.14 -6.33 0.96
CA ALA A 153 21.15 -7.39 0.86
C ALA A 153 21.01 -8.25 -0.42
N ALA A 154 19.83 -8.31 -1.03
CA ALA A 154 19.56 -9.12 -2.22
C ALA A 154 20.33 -8.61 -3.45
N ARG A 155 21.06 -9.50 -4.15
CA ARG A 155 21.92 -9.08 -5.29
C ARG A 155 21.10 -8.68 -6.51
N SER A 156 19.92 -9.26 -6.68
CA SER A 156 18.98 -8.93 -7.76
C SER A 156 17.53 -9.00 -7.27
N LEU A 157 16.63 -8.30 -7.95
CA LEU A 157 15.19 -8.47 -7.80
C LEU A 157 14.68 -9.82 -8.35
N ASP A 158 15.52 -10.53 -9.11
CA ASP A 158 15.23 -11.87 -9.64
C ASP A 158 15.55 -13.00 -8.65
N GLU A 159 16.19 -12.70 -7.51
CA GLU A 159 16.40 -13.72 -6.48
C GLU A 159 15.06 -14.25 -5.96
N THR A 160 14.95 -15.56 -5.80
CA THR A 160 13.70 -16.22 -5.44
C THR A 160 13.70 -16.70 -3.99
N GLY A 161 12.60 -16.40 -3.30
CA GLY A 161 12.21 -17.07 -2.07
C GLY A 161 11.42 -18.35 -2.35
N GLN A 162 11.08 -19.09 -1.31
CA GLN A 162 10.27 -20.31 -1.39
C GLN A 162 9.02 -20.17 -0.54
N LEU A 163 7.90 -20.66 -1.06
CA LEU A 163 6.68 -20.82 -0.26
C LEU A 163 6.82 -22.04 0.68
N SER A 164 5.98 -22.09 1.72
CA SER A 164 5.83 -23.33 2.49
C SER A 164 5.34 -24.46 1.58
N GLU A 165 5.59 -25.72 1.93
CA GLU A 165 5.10 -26.85 1.12
C GLU A 165 3.58 -26.82 0.94
N ALA A 166 2.85 -26.42 1.99
CA ALA A 166 1.40 -26.30 1.97
C ALA A 166 0.92 -25.21 1.00
N ASP A 167 1.53 -24.01 1.09
CA ASP A 167 1.17 -22.89 0.21
C ASP A 167 1.58 -23.14 -1.23
N ALA A 168 2.74 -23.77 -1.44
CA ALA A 168 3.22 -24.13 -2.77
C ALA A 168 2.31 -25.15 -3.45
N ALA A 169 1.80 -26.13 -2.69
CA ALA A 169 0.84 -27.11 -3.20
C ALA A 169 -0.50 -26.47 -3.58
N LEU A 170 -0.97 -25.48 -2.80
CA LEU A 170 -2.21 -24.76 -3.08
C LEU A 170 -2.07 -23.83 -4.29
N ALA A 171 -0.96 -23.10 -4.39
CA ALA A 171 -0.72 -22.12 -5.45
C ALA A 171 -0.22 -22.74 -6.76
N GLY A 172 0.30 -23.98 -6.73
CA GLY A 172 0.94 -24.60 -7.88
C GLY A 172 2.25 -23.93 -8.30
N ILE A 173 2.86 -23.16 -7.39
CA ILE A 173 4.09 -22.37 -7.61
C ILE A 173 5.04 -22.63 -6.44
N GLN A 174 6.31 -22.91 -6.71
CA GLN A 174 7.29 -23.25 -5.66
C GLN A 174 7.97 -22.01 -5.06
N GLY A 175 8.33 -21.04 -5.90
CA GLY A 175 9.10 -19.88 -5.49
C GLY A 175 8.67 -18.60 -6.18
N LEU A 176 8.98 -17.48 -5.53
CA LEU A 176 8.58 -16.13 -5.93
C LEU A 176 9.80 -15.23 -5.94
N SER A 177 9.98 -14.44 -6.99
CA SER A 177 11.09 -13.49 -7.06
C SER A 177 10.88 -12.34 -6.07
N LEU A 178 11.96 -11.71 -5.61
CA LEU A 178 11.89 -10.51 -4.80
C LEU A 178 11.09 -9.41 -5.49
N ARG A 179 11.17 -9.31 -6.82
CA ARG A 179 10.32 -8.40 -7.62
C ARG A 179 8.84 -8.66 -7.36
N TRP A 180 8.42 -9.93 -7.47
CA TRP A 180 7.04 -10.31 -7.25
C TRP A 180 6.60 -9.98 -5.82
N ILE A 181 7.43 -10.33 -4.84
CA ILE A 181 7.16 -10.09 -3.41
C ILE A 181 7.02 -8.58 -3.15
N MET A 182 7.91 -7.74 -3.68
CA MET A 182 7.82 -6.28 -3.53
C MET A 182 6.52 -5.71 -4.12
N VAL A 183 6.10 -6.19 -5.29
CA VAL A 183 4.84 -5.77 -5.91
C VAL A 183 3.64 -6.22 -5.08
N HIS A 184 3.65 -7.46 -4.59
CA HIS A 184 2.59 -7.96 -3.72
C HIS A 184 2.52 -7.18 -2.41
N MET A 185 3.65 -6.86 -1.78
CA MET A 185 3.68 -6.01 -0.58
C MET A 185 3.09 -4.62 -0.85
N ILE A 186 3.36 -4.01 -2.00
CA ILE A 186 2.71 -2.73 -2.38
C ILE A 186 1.20 -2.90 -2.48
N GLU A 187 0.73 -3.97 -3.12
CA GLU A 187 -0.70 -4.28 -3.25
C GLU A 187 -1.37 -4.51 -1.88
N GLU A 188 -0.76 -5.33 -1.02
CA GLU A 188 -1.22 -5.59 0.35
C GLU A 188 -1.44 -4.28 1.12
N TYR A 189 -0.43 -3.40 1.14
CA TYR A 189 -0.59 -2.12 1.81
C TYR A 189 -1.59 -1.21 1.11
N ALA A 190 -1.63 -1.15 -0.22
CA ALA A 190 -2.59 -0.30 -0.94
C ALA A 190 -4.03 -0.73 -0.64
N ARG A 191 -4.30 -2.04 -0.67
CA ARG A 191 -5.59 -2.64 -0.32
C ARG A 191 -5.98 -2.32 1.12
N HIS A 192 -5.07 -2.53 2.07
CA HIS A 192 -5.35 -2.29 3.49
C HIS A 192 -5.41 -0.81 3.87
N ASN A 193 -4.70 0.08 3.17
CA ASN A 193 -4.86 1.51 3.35
C ASN A 193 -6.24 1.99 2.90
N GLY A 194 -6.80 1.43 1.82
CA GLY A 194 -8.19 1.71 1.43
C GLY A 194 -9.21 1.27 2.49
N HIS A 195 -8.97 0.14 3.16
CA HIS A 195 -9.79 -0.25 4.32
C HIS A 195 -9.58 0.72 5.50
N ALA A 196 -8.34 1.13 5.78
CA ALA A 196 -8.03 2.07 6.85
C ALA A 196 -8.71 3.43 6.63
N ASP A 197 -8.83 3.89 5.39
CA ASP A 197 -9.57 5.11 5.04
C ASP A 197 -11.04 5.02 5.48
N LEU A 198 -11.74 3.95 5.08
CA LEU A 198 -13.15 3.77 5.43
C LEU A 198 -13.36 3.59 6.94
N LEU A 199 -12.47 2.82 7.58
CA LEU A 199 -12.54 2.61 9.03
C LEU A 199 -12.34 3.93 9.77
N ARG A 200 -11.37 4.75 9.35
CA ARG A 200 -11.06 6.05 9.96
C ARG A 200 -12.21 7.03 9.77
N GLU A 201 -12.74 7.14 8.56
CA GLU A 201 -13.88 8.03 8.26
C GLU A 201 -15.10 7.70 9.14
N LEU A 202 -15.38 6.41 9.37
CA LEU A 202 -16.47 5.98 10.25
C LEU A 202 -16.18 6.19 11.75
N VAL A 203 -14.91 6.35 12.14
CA VAL A 203 -14.49 6.59 13.53
C VAL A 203 -14.59 8.08 13.90
N ASP A 204 -14.09 8.97 13.06
CA ASP A 204 -14.00 10.41 13.38
C ASP A 204 -14.28 11.37 12.21
N GLY A 205 -14.71 10.85 11.05
CA GLY A 205 -15.00 11.64 9.86
C GLY A 205 -13.78 12.11 9.08
N ALA A 206 -12.55 11.77 9.50
CA ALA A 206 -11.35 12.10 8.73
C ALA A 206 -11.28 11.26 7.45
N THR A 207 -11.25 11.92 6.30
CA THR A 207 -11.24 11.27 4.98
C THR A 207 -9.81 10.95 4.50
N GLY A 208 -9.72 10.26 3.37
CA GLY A 208 -8.50 9.75 2.73
C GLY A 208 -7.29 10.70 2.70
N ALA A 209 -6.10 10.10 2.54
CA ALA A 209 -4.82 10.81 2.46
C ALA A 209 -4.17 10.66 1.08
#